data_AF-A0A8H7CMA4-F1
#
_entry.id   AF-A0A8H7CMA4-F1
#
_cell.length_a   1.000
_cell.length_b   1.000
_cell.length_c   1.000
_cell.angle_alpha   90.00
_cell.angle_beta   90.00
_cell.angle_gamma   90.00
#
_symmetry.space_group_name_H-M   'P 1'
#
loop_
_entity.id
_entity.type
_entity.pdbx_description
1 polymer ?
#
loop_
_entity_poly.entity_id
_entity_poly.type
_entity_poly.pdbx_seq_one_letter_code
_entity_poly.pdbx_strand_id
1 'polypeptide(L)'
;MDGDNADPAYLGGELLLLNYLHVVGVVVLYYDHLITASKEVDLVWRRGKSLSSYCFFVNRYFAFVSGIPVAVIPFLAPSTETCHRLSLFREGAIVLTQLIAGGTTLSPAFISGFDAFRPTVIMIIRVYALFGRTRRVLWFMIATAASVVAVSLWSVSGQEGSRSTLIGGCHYSLTESTAYHLAGSWLALFCFDAIIFALTIYHAHYAHRWRIRQTNIHTLVVRDGAMYFGVLALANLANIATYYFVEYWPYLPGALATFANCISVTMISRLLLNLHEHASAGILTEPADPHAHLSSVDGEPMTEVDETNRRILNDLGGLRSAVM
;
A
#
# COMPACT_ATOMS: atom_id res chain seq x y z
N MET A 1 36.50 -11.60 1.07
CA MET A 1 37.04 -12.89 0.55
C MET A 1 37.20 -12.75 -0.96
N ASP A 2 38.39 -13.00 -1.53
CA ASP A 2 38.62 -12.87 -2.97
C ASP A 2 37.69 -13.81 -3.75
N GLY A 3 36.78 -13.23 -4.54
CA GLY A 3 35.68 -13.92 -5.22
C GLY A 3 36.07 -14.90 -6.34
N ASP A 4 37.36 -15.22 -6.48
CA ASP A 4 37.90 -16.04 -7.59
C ASP A 4 37.93 -17.55 -7.27
N ASN A 5 37.58 -17.96 -6.04
CA ASN A 5 37.62 -19.36 -5.59
C ASN A 5 36.32 -19.85 -4.93
N ALA A 6 35.18 -19.21 -5.20
CA ALA A 6 33.90 -19.70 -4.69
C ALA A 6 33.55 -21.05 -5.33
N ASP A 7 33.31 -22.08 -4.49
CA ASP A 7 32.93 -23.41 -4.96
C ASP A 7 31.66 -23.31 -5.83
N PRO A 8 31.65 -23.84 -7.07
CA PRO A 8 30.46 -23.83 -7.93
C PRO A 8 29.22 -24.45 -7.26
N ALA A 9 29.40 -25.39 -6.32
CA ALA A 9 28.29 -25.95 -5.54
C ALA A 9 27.65 -24.93 -4.58
N TYR A 10 28.47 -24.08 -3.94
CA TYR A 10 27.99 -23.00 -3.08
C TYR A 10 27.19 -21.97 -3.88
N LEU A 11 27.72 -21.59 -5.05
CA LEU A 11 27.06 -20.63 -5.95
C LEU A 11 25.73 -21.16 -6.49
N GLY A 12 25.67 -22.44 -6.82
CA GLY A 12 24.44 -23.09 -7.25
C GLY A 12 23.35 -23.08 -6.18
N GLY A 13 23.72 -23.30 -4.91
CA GLY A 13 22.78 -23.22 -3.78
C GLY A 13 22.21 -21.81 -3.58
N GLU A 14 23.06 -20.79 -3.73
CA GLU A 14 22.66 -19.39 -3.62
C GLU A 14 21.66 -18.97 -4.71
N LEU A 15 21.95 -19.32 -5.97
CA LEU A 15 21.09 -19.04 -7.11
C LEU A 15 19.76 -19.79 -7.02
N LEU A 16 19.77 -21.01 -6.50
CA LEU A 16 18.57 -21.77 -6.24
C LEU A 16 17.69 -21.09 -5.17
N LEU A 17 18.30 -20.63 -4.07
CA LEU A 17 17.59 -19.88 -3.03
C LEU A 17 16.96 -18.59 -3.59
N LEU A 18 17.71 -17.83 -4.39
CA LEU A 18 17.21 -16.65 -5.10
C LEU A 18 15.96 -16.96 -5.93
N ASN A 19 16.00 -18.03 -6.72
CA ASN A 19 14.88 -18.47 -7.54
C ASN A 19 13.66 -18.85 -6.69
N TYR A 20 13.85 -19.59 -5.60
CA TYR A 20 12.74 -19.91 -4.68
C TYR A 20 12.12 -18.66 -4.08
N LEU A 21 12.91 -17.70 -3.60
CA LEU A 21 12.40 -16.45 -3.01
C LEU A 21 11.58 -15.63 -4.01
N HIS A 22 12.00 -15.56 -5.27
CA HIS A 22 11.23 -14.90 -6.32
C HIS A 22 9.90 -15.61 -6.60
N VAL A 23 9.93 -16.94 -6.77
CA VAL A 23 8.73 -17.72 -7.08
C VAL A 23 7.73 -17.65 -5.93
N VAL A 24 8.16 -17.70 -4.68
CA VAL A 24 7.28 -17.59 -3.51
C VAL A 24 6.48 -16.29 -3.53
N GLY A 25 7.12 -15.15 -3.84
CA GLY A 25 6.43 -13.86 -3.96
C GLY A 25 5.33 -13.87 -5.02
N VAL A 26 5.65 -14.39 -6.21
CA VAL A 26 4.70 -14.49 -7.33
C VAL A 26 3.56 -15.45 -7.00
N VAL A 27 3.85 -16.62 -6.42
CA VAL A 27 2.83 -17.59 -6.02
C VAL A 27 1.85 -16.97 -5.04
N VAL A 28 2.33 -16.23 -4.03
CA VAL A 28 1.45 -15.53 -3.08
C VAL A 28 0.55 -14.52 -3.79
N LEU A 29 1.10 -13.71 -4.71
CA LEU A 29 0.32 -12.74 -5.47
C LEU A 29 -0.78 -13.41 -6.30
N TYR A 30 -0.46 -14.49 -7.01
CA TYR A 30 -1.39 -15.18 -7.90
C TYR A 30 -2.43 -15.98 -7.11
N TYR A 31 -2.00 -16.62 -6.02
CA TYR A 31 -2.92 -17.27 -5.09
C TYR A 31 -3.93 -16.28 -4.53
N ASP A 32 -3.49 -15.07 -4.14
CA ASP A 32 -4.39 -14.02 -3.68
C ASP A 32 -5.42 -13.62 -4.74
N HIS A 33 -5.02 -13.49 -6.01
CA HIS A 33 -5.94 -13.21 -7.12
C HIS A 33 -7.05 -14.25 -7.24
N LEU A 34 -6.71 -15.53 -7.09
CA LEU A 34 -7.68 -16.61 -7.21
C LEU A 34 -8.70 -16.60 -6.06
N ILE A 35 -8.25 -16.44 -4.82
CA ILE A 35 -9.15 -16.54 -3.66
C ILE A 35 -10.04 -15.30 -3.47
N THR A 36 -9.62 -14.12 -3.95
CA THR A 36 -10.44 -12.91 -3.86
C THR A 36 -11.28 -12.66 -5.11
N ALA A 37 -11.09 -13.42 -6.19
CA ALA A 37 -11.78 -13.22 -7.46
C ALA A 37 -13.31 -13.09 -7.31
N SER A 38 -13.94 -13.98 -6.53
CA SER A 38 -15.39 -13.90 -6.28
C SER A 38 -15.79 -12.57 -5.63
N LYS A 39 -15.06 -12.14 -4.59
CA LYS A 39 -15.33 -10.88 -3.89
C LYS A 39 -15.06 -9.68 -4.77
N GLU A 40 -14.04 -9.73 -5.62
CA GLU A 40 -13.72 -8.66 -6.57
C GLU A 40 -14.86 -8.45 -7.55
N VAL A 41 -15.41 -9.54 -8.09
CA VAL A 41 -16.52 -9.47 -9.05
C VAL A 41 -17.72 -8.77 -8.41
N ASP A 42 -18.09 -9.15 -7.18
CA ASP A 42 -19.28 -8.62 -6.51
C ASP A 42 -19.09 -7.19 -5.96
N LEU A 43 -17.91 -6.87 -5.43
CA LEU A 43 -17.66 -5.59 -4.76
C LEU A 43 -17.10 -4.50 -5.68
N VAL A 44 -16.43 -4.88 -6.77
CA VAL A 44 -15.68 -3.94 -7.62
C VAL A 44 -16.12 -4.00 -9.08
N TRP A 45 -16.35 -5.19 -9.65
CA TRP A 45 -16.66 -5.30 -11.07
C TRP A 45 -18.12 -4.97 -11.38
N ARG A 46 -19.05 -5.51 -10.60
CA ARG A 46 -20.50 -5.37 -10.80
C ARG A 46 -21.06 -4.02 -10.34
N ARG A 47 -20.29 -3.24 -9.58
CA ARG A 47 -20.74 -1.97 -8.99
C ARG A 47 -20.33 -0.79 -9.87
N GLY A 48 -20.95 0.37 -9.59
CA GLY A 48 -20.53 1.65 -10.17
C GLY A 48 -19.03 1.86 -9.96
N LYS A 49 -18.31 2.10 -11.06
CA LYS A 49 -16.85 2.22 -11.06
C LYS A 49 -16.46 3.53 -10.37
N SER A 50 -16.16 3.45 -9.09
CA SER A 50 -15.51 4.54 -8.37
C SER A 50 -14.04 4.60 -8.75
N LEU A 51 -13.41 5.73 -8.48
CA LEU A 51 -11.98 5.90 -8.69
C LEU A 51 -11.11 5.04 -7.76
N SER A 52 -11.65 4.61 -6.61
CA SER A 52 -11.03 3.56 -5.78
C SER A 52 -11.00 2.21 -6.51
N SER A 53 -12.04 1.89 -7.28
CA SER A 53 -12.11 0.69 -8.11
C SER A 53 -11.04 0.73 -9.22
N TYR A 54 -10.82 1.88 -9.88
CA TYR A 54 -9.74 2.02 -10.86
C TYR A 54 -8.34 1.89 -10.23
N CYS A 55 -8.09 2.50 -9.08
CA CYS A 55 -6.81 2.35 -8.36
C CYS A 55 -6.56 0.89 -7.96
N PHE A 56 -7.60 0.19 -7.52
CA PHE A 56 -7.55 -1.24 -7.25
C PHE A 56 -7.13 -2.02 -8.50
N PHE A 57 -7.77 -1.78 -9.65
CA PHE A 57 -7.43 -2.47 -10.90
C PHE A 57 -5.99 -2.19 -11.34
N VAL A 58 -5.59 -0.92 -11.35
CA VAL A 58 -4.24 -0.54 -11.79
C VAL A 58 -3.19 -1.18 -10.86
N ASN A 59 -3.30 -1.02 -9.54
CA ASN A 59 -2.32 -1.56 -8.61
C ASN A 59 -2.24 -3.10 -8.67
N ARG A 60 -3.39 -3.76 -8.75
CA ARG A 60 -3.48 -5.22 -8.69
C ARG A 60 -3.09 -5.91 -10.00
N TYR A 61 -3.67 -5.46 -11.11
CA TYR A 61 -3.45 -6.11 -12.42
C TYR A 61 -2.13 -5.66 -13.07
N PHE A 62 -1.63 -4.45 -12.77
CA PHE A 62 -0.27 -4.09 -13.16
C PHE A 62 0.75 -5.02 -12.52
N ALA A 63 0.66 -5.23 -11.19
CA ALA A 63 1.55 -6.14 -10.47
C ALA A 63 1.45 -7.58 -10.97
N PHE A 64 0.24 -8.04 -11.32
CA PHE A 64 0.03 -9.34 -11.95
C PHE A 64 0.80 -9.48 -13.26
N VAL A 65 0.63 -8.51 -14.17
CA VAL A 65 1.26 -8.51 -15.50
C VAL A 65 2.77 -8.34 -15.39
N SER A 66 3.26 -7.42 -14.55
CA SER A 66 4.70 -7.22 -14.32
C SER A 66 5.35 -8.41 -13.63
N GLY A 67 4.57 -9.21 -12.89
CA GLY A 67 5.02 -10.45 -12.27
C GLY A 67 5.31 -11.57 -13.26
N ILE A 68 4.68 -11.58 -14.45
CA ILE A 68 4.86 -12.65 -15.46
C ILE A 68 6.31 -12.70 -15.95
N PRO A 69 6.93 -11.60 -16.44
CA PRO A 69 8.32 -11.62 -16.83
C PRO A 69 9.24 -12.03 -15.67
N VAL A 70 8.99 -11.52 -14.46
CA VAL A 70 9.81 -11.84 -13.28
C VAL A 70 9.78 -13.33 -12.93
N ALA A 71 8.66 -14.00 -13.15
CA ALA A 71 8.52 -15.44 -12.91
C ALA A 71 9.16 -16.30 -14.00
N VAL A 72 9.18 -15.84 -15.25
CA VAL A 72 9.59 -16.66 -16.41
C VAL A 72 11.07 -16.44 -16.77
N ILE A 73 11.57 -15.22 -16.67
CA ILE A 73 12.91 -14.82 -17.11
C ILE A 73 14.05 -15.60 -16.44
N PRO A 74 14.02 -15.92 -15.13
CA PRO A 74 15.10 -16.69 -14.50
C PRO A 74 15.29 -18.07 -15.14
N PHE A 75 14.23 -18.63 -15.75
CA PHE A 75 14.23 -19.94 -16.40
C PHE A 75 14.50 -19.86 -17.91
N LEU A 76 14.39 -18.66 -18.50
CA LEU A 76 14.86 -18.42 -19.85
C LEU A 76 16.37 -18.15 -19.78
N ALA A 77 17.14 -18.62 -20.76
CA ALA A 77 18.56 -18.30 -20.90
C ALA A 77 18.75 -17.19 -21.96
N PRO A 78 18.29 -15.94 -21.74
CA PRO A 78 18.39 -14.88 -22.72
C PRO A 78 19.85 -14.41 -22.89
N SER A 79 20.10 -13.64 -23.95
CA SER A 79 21.39 -12.97 -24.18
C SER A 79 21.71 -11.96 -23.07
N THR A 80 22.99 -11.58 -22.93
CA THR A 80 23.47 -10.72 -21.83
C THR A 80 22.86 -9.33 -21.87
N GLU A 81 22.69 -8.76 -23.05
CA GLU A 81 22.03 -7.47 -23.26
C GLU A 81 20.55 -7.52 -22.88
N THR A 82 19.86 -8.60 -23.24
CA THR A 82 18.45 -8.80 -22.89
C THR A 82 18.29 -8.98 -21.38
N CYS A 83 19.19 -9.72 -20.73
CA CYS A 83 19.19 -9.90 -19.27
C CYS A 83 19.37 -8.56 -18.52
N HIS A 84 20.31 -7.72 -18.96
CA HIS A 84 20.55 -6.40 -18.36
C HIS A 84 19.36 -5.43 -18.53
N ARG A 85 18.78 -5.35 -19.74
CA ARG A 85 17.57 -4.54 -19.96
C ARG A 85 16.40 -5.01 -19.11
N LEU A 86 16.30 -6.31 -18.85
CA LEU A 86 15.23 -6.91 -18.09
C LEU A 86 15.41 -6.77 -16.57
N SER A 87 16.64 -6.79 -16.05
CA SER A 87 16.91 -6.45 -14.64
C SER A 87 16.57 -4.99 -14.36
N LEU A 88 16.96 -4.08 -15.25
CA LEU A 88 16.56 -2.67 -15.19
C LEU A 88 15.05 -2.50 -15.33
N PHE A 89 14.39 -3.27 -16.20
CA PHE A 89 12.93 -3.28 -16.30
C PHE A 89 12.28 -3.77 -15.00
N ARG A 90 12.83 -4.80 -14.35
CA ARG A 90 12.32 -5.31 -13.07
C ARG A 90 12.42 -4.26 -11.98
N GLU A 91 13.59 -3.64 -11.79
CA GLU A 91 13.75 -2.56 -10.82
C GLU A 91 12.86 -1.36 -11.18
N GLY A 92 12.85 -0.99 -12.45
CA GLY A 92 11.98 0.06 -12.99
C GLY A 92 10.49 -0.25 -12.81
N ALA A 93 10.06 -1.50 -12.91
CA ALA A 93 8.67 -1.92 -12.70
C ALA A 93 8.32 -1.92 -11.20
N ILE A 94 9.25 -2.26 -10.31
CA ILE A 94 9.06 -2.14 -8.86
C ILE A 94 8.95 -0.67 -8.48
N VAL A 95 9.87 0.18 -8.96
CA VAL A 95 9.83 1.63 -8.77
C VAL A 95 8.58 2.21 -9.41
N LEU A 96 8.20 1.80 -10.62
CA LEU A 96 6.98 2.24 -11.28
C LEU A 96 5.73 1.74 -10.56
N THR A 97 5.73 0.56 -9.94
CA THR A 97 4.62 0.13 -9.06
C THR A 97 4.55 1.03 -7.82
N GLN A 98 5.70 1.37 -7.24
CA GLN A 98 5.79 2.32 -6.12
C GLN A 98 5.40 3.76 -6.52
N LEU A 99 5.66 4.16 -7.77
CA LEU A 99 5.28 5.45 -8.36
C LEU A 99 3.86 5.43 -8.95
N ILE A 100 3.27 4.32 -9.33
CA ILE A 100 1.86 4.24 -9.72
C ILE A 100 1.03 4.23 -8.43
N ALA A 101 1.53 3.56 -7.40
CA ALA A 101 1.03 3.72 -6.04
C ALA A 101 1.23 5.18 -5.54
N GLY A 102 2.38 5.81 -5.81
CA GLY A 102 2.85 7.04 -5.15
C GLY A 102 2.94 8.33 -5.97
N GLY A 103 2.79 8.30 -7.28
CA GLY A 103 3.34 9.30 -8.20
C GLY A 103 2.35 9.74 -9.27
N THR A 104 1.63 10.82 -8.95
CA THR A 104 1.29 11.88 -9.90
C THR A 104 1.31 13.20 -9.15
N THR A 105 2.48 13.57 -8.62
CA THR A 105 2.72 14.91 -8.06
C THR A 105 3.74 15.62 -8.93
N LEU A 106 3.36 15.85 -10.19
CA LEU A 106 3.90 16.93 -11.02
C LEU A 106 2.75 17.55 -11.82
N SER A 107 1.85 18.24 -11.11
CA SER A 107 1.02 19.30 -11.70
C SER A 107 0.48 20.21 -10.58
N PRO A 108 0.80 21.52 -10.60
CA PRO A 108 0.16 22.52 -9.76
C PRO A 108 -1.07 23.11 -10.47
N ALA A 109 -2.07 22.30 -10.81
CA ALA A 109 -3.42 22.77 -11.17
C ALA A 109 -4.36 21.57 -11.31
N PHE A 110 -5.35 21.46 -10.42
CA PHE A 110 -6.77 21.31 -10.79
C PHE A 110 -7.61 21.32 -9.51
N ILE A 111 -8.04 22.54 -9.17
CA ILE A 111 -9.22 22.80 -8.36
C ILE A 111 -10.42 22.40 -9.24
N SER A 112 -11.41 21.72 -8.64
CA SER A 112 -12.66 21.16 -9.22
C SER A 112 -12.56 19.76 -9.84
N GLY A 113 -13.30 18.82 -9.25
CA GLY A 113 -13.41 17.42 -9.71
C GLY A 113 -12.76 16.40 -8.77
N PHE A 114 -13.26 16.30 -7.53
CA PHE A 114 -12.94 15.23 -6.59
C PHE A 114 -13.37 13.87 -7.18
N ASP A 115 -12.43 12.93 -7.31
CA ASP A 115 -12.60 11.53 -6.86
C ASP A 115 -11.37 10.64 -7.12
N ALA A 116 -10.28 11.10 -7.74
CA ALA A 116 -9.19 10.20 -8.20
C ALA A 116 -7.94 10.20 -7.31
N PHE A 117 -7.89 9.42 -6.22
CA PHE A 117 -6.73 9.47 -5.29
C PHE A 117 -6.17 8.10 -4.83
N ARG A 118 -5.21 7.62 -5.64
CA ARG A 118 -3.89 6.98 -5.37
C ARG A 118 -3.66 6.07 -4.12
N PRO A 119 -3.10 4.83 -4.27
CA PRO A 119 -2.76 3.89 -3.18
C PRO A 119 -1.78 4.35 -2.07
N THR A 120 -0.68 5.05 -2.37
CA THR A 120 0.20 5.63 -1.32
C THR A 120 -0.44 6.87 -0.71
N VAL A 121 -1.25 7.57 -1.50
CA VAL A 121 -2.05 8.68 -0.99
C VAL A 121 -3.23 8.19 -0.15
N ILE A 122 -3.68 6.95 -0.28
CA ILE A 122 -4.62 6.35 0.66
C ILE A 122 -3.99 6.29 2.05
N MET A 123 -2.72 5.91 2.20
CA MET A 123 -2.05 5.94 3.51
C MET A 123 -1.83 7.37 4.03
N ILE A 124 -1.39 8.30 3.19
CA ILE A 124 -1.22 9.70 3.58
C ILE A 124 -2.57 10.37 3.92
N ILE A 125 -3.63 10.13 3.13
CA ILE A 125 -4.99 10.59 3.38
C ILE A 125 -5.52 9.99 4.67
N ARG A 126 -5.27 8.71 4.93
CA ARG A 126 -5.68 8.06 6.17
C ARG A 126 -5.05 8.75 7.37
N VAL A 127 -3.74 9.00 7.35
CA VAL A 127 -3.07 9.76 8.41
C VAL A 127 -3.59 11.21 8.46
N TYR A 128 -3.78 11.87 7.33
CA TYR A 128 -4.30 13.24 7.28
C TYR A 128 -5.74 13.36 7.82
N ALA A 129 -6.60 12.40 7.50
CA ALA A 129 -7.97 12.30 7.99
C ALA A 129 -7.99 12.00 9.49
N LEU A 130 -7.10 11.11 9.94
CA LEU A 130 -6.92 10.77 11.35
C LEU A 130 -6.51 12.02 12.16
N PHE A 131 -5.59 12.83 11.65
CA PHE A 131 -5.15 14.09 12.27
C PHE A 131 -6.06 15.30 11.98
N GLY A 132 -7.34 15.07 11.67
CA GLY A 132 -8.34 16.15 11.56
C GLY A 132 -8.06 17.16 10.46
N ARG A 133 -7.48 16.73 9.34
CA ARG A 133 -7.18 17.57 8.16
C ARG A 133 -6.16 18.70 8.41
N THR A 134 -5.26 18.54 9.37
CA THR A 134 -4.22 19.55 9.65
C THR A 134 -3.15 19.61 8.54
N ARG A 135 -3.01 20.78 7.89
CA ARG A 135 -2.06 20.97 6.76
C ARG A 135 -0.59 20.72 7.14
N ARG A 136 -0.22 20.89 8.41
CA ARG A 136 1.15 20.66 8.90
C ARG A 136 1.58 19.20 8.73
N VAL A 137 0.71 18.26 9.09
CA VAL A 137 0.98 16.82 8.94
C VAL A 137 1.09 16.46 7.47
N LEU A 138 0.21 17.01 6.62
CA LEU A 138 0.28 16.79 5.17
C LEU A 138 1.62 17.23 4.57
N TRP A 139 2.09 18.45 4.89
CA TRP A 139 3.36 18.95 4.38
C TRP A 139 4.56 18.12 4.86
N PHE A 140 4.55 17.69 6.12
CA PHE A 140 5.57 16.78 6.65
C PHE A 140 5.62 15.44 5.88
N MET A 141 4.45 14.88 5.56
CA MET A 141 4.33 13.61 4.84
C MET A 141 4.75 13.73 3.36
N ILE A 142 4.43 14.87 2.73
CA ILE A 142 4.88 15.15 1.36
C ILE A 142 6.40 15.34 1.34
N ALA A 143 6.97 16.09 2.29
CA ALA A 143 8.41 16.32 2.35
C ALA A 143 9.19 15.01 2.54
N THR A 144 8.73 14.14 3.44
CA THR A 144 9.35 12.82 3.67
C THR A 144 9.17 11.88 2.48
N ALA A 145 8.02 11.89 1.80
CA ALA A 145 7.84 11.12 0.56
C ALA A 145 8.77 11.63 -0.56
N ALA A 146 8.91 12.95 -0.71
CA ALA A 146 9.80 13.55 -1.70
C ALA A 146 11.27 13.19 -1.43
N SER A 147 11.70 13.12 -0.16
CA SER A 147 13.05 12.69 0.18
C SER A 147 13.30 11.22 -0.19
N VAL A 148 12.33 10.33 0.01
CA VAL A 148 12.46 8.92 -0.41
C VAL A 148 12.62 8.80 -1.93
N VAL A 149 11.84 9.55 -2.70
CA VAL A 149 11.95 9.57 -4.17
C VAL A 149 13.32 10.10 -4.60
N ALA A 150 13.80 11.19 -3.99
CA ALA A 150 15.11 11.75 -4.28
C ALA A 150 16.24 10.76 -4.02
N VAL A 151 16.23 10.09 -2.86
CA VAL A 151 17.21 9.04 -2.52
C VAL A 151 17.11 7.87 -3.50
N SER A 152 15.90 7.43 -3.86
CA SER A 152 15.72 6.32 -4.80
C SER A 152 16.24 6.64 -6.20
N LEU A 153 15.99 7.86 -6.69
CA LEU A 153 16.52 8.32 -7.98
C LEU A 153 18.05 8.42 -7.97
N TRP A 154 18.63 8.89 -6.87
CA TRP A 154 20.07 8.93 -6.68
C TRP A 154 20.68 7.53 -6.66
N SER A 155 20.08 6.58 -5.93
CA SER A 155 20.57 5.21 -5.80
C SER A 155 20.58 4.42 -7.12
N VAL A 156 19.74 4.80 -8.09
CA VAL A 156 19.69 4.18 -9.42
C VAL A 156 20.72 4.78 -10.38
N SER A 157 21.24 5.98 -10.10
CA SER A 157 22.26 6.59 -10.94
C SER A 157 23.63 5.93 -10.72
N GLY A 158 24.19 5.31 -11.77
CA GLY A 158 25.53 4.72 -11.74
C GLY A 158 25.60 3.28 -11.22
N GLN A 159 24.60 2.44 -11.51
CA GLN A 159 24.67 1.00 -11.18
C GLN A 159 25.75 0.29 -12.00
N GLU A 160 26.64 -0.42 -11.30
CA GLU A 160 27.67 -1.28 -11.90
C GLU A 160 27.52 -2.72 -11.40
N GLY A 161 27.57 -3.69 -12.30
CA GLY A 161 27.56 -5.11 -11.94
C GLY A 161 27.90 -6.04 -13.11
N SER A 162 27.89 -7.33 -12.84
CA SER A 162 28.33 -8.36 -13.79
C SER A 162 27.35 -9.53 -13.86
N ARG A 163 27.19 -10.12 -15.06
CA ARG A 163 26.36 -11.31 -15.26
C ARG A 163 27.15 -12.57 -14.86
N SER A 164 26.50 -13.48 -14.14
CA SER A 164 27.06 -14.82 -13.95
C SER A 164 26.88 -15.68 -15.21
N THR A 165 27.96 -16.28 -15.68
CA THR A 165 27.98 -17.26 -16.78
C THR A 165 27.93 -18.71 -16.29
N LEU A 166 27.96 -18.93 -14.97
CA LEU A 166 28.21 -20.25 -14.38
C LEU A 166 27.01 -21.20 -14.48
N ILE A 167 25.78 -20.66 -14.50
CA ILE A 167 24.54 -21.43 -14.57
C ILE A 167 23.58 -20.78 -15.58
N GLY A 168 22.91 -21.58 -16.40
CA GLY A 168 21.92 -21.10 -17.37
C GLY A 168 20.81 -20.30 -16.69
N GLY A 169 20.51 -19.12 -17.23
CA GLY A 169 19.53 -18.19 -16.64
C GLY A 169 19.99 -16.73 -16.75
N CYS A 170 19.23 -15.82 -16.14
CA CYS A 170 19.54 -14.40 -16.05
C CYS A 170 19.75 -14.01 -14.57
N HIS A 171 21.01 -14.03 -14.14
CA HIS A 171 21.43 -13.68 -12.78
C HIS A 171 22.55 -12.63 -12.83
N TYR A 172 22.43 -11.60 -12.00
CA TYR A 172 23.33 -10.45 -11.98
C TYR A 172 23.86 -10.27 -10.57
N SER A 173 25.18 -10.24 -10.43
CA SER A 173 25.84 -9.90 -9.18
C SER A 173 26.04 -8.38 -9.12
N LEU A 174 25.67 -7.79 -8.00
CA LEU A 174 25.85 -6.36 -7.74
C LEU A 174 27.26 -6.10 -7.20
N THR A 175 27.89 -5.00 -7.62
CA THR A 175 29.09 -4.50 -6.94
C THR A 175 28.73 -4.04 -5.52
N GLU A 176 29.67 -4.12 -4.58
CA GLU A 176 29.43 -3.68 -3.19
C GLU A 176 28.95 -2.23 -3.12
N SER A 177 29.57 -1.33 -3.89
CA SER A 177 29.16 0.08 -3.95
C SER A 177 27.72 0.25 -4.42
N THR A 178 27.30 -0.49 -5.46
CA THR A 178 25.91 -0.44 -5.96
C THR A 178 24.94 -1.03 -4.93
N ALA A 179 25.32 -2.13 -4.27
CA ALA A 179 24.51 -2.75 -3.22
C ALA A 179 24.24 -1.80 -2.06
N TYR A 180 25.25 -1.06 -1.58
CA TYR A 180 25.07 -0.07 -0.52
C TYR A 180 24.21 1.12 -0.95
N HIS A 181 24.35 1.61 -2.19
CA HIS A 181 23.47 2.67 -2.70
C HIS A 181 22.00 2.23 -2.74
N LEU A 182 21.72 1.02 -3.23
CA LEU A 182 20.38 0.44 -3.25
C LEU A 182 19.85 0.20 -1.83
N ALA A 183 20.68 -0.32 -0.92
CA ALA A 183 20.31 -0.47 0.49
C ALA A 183 19.82 0.85 1.10
N GLY A 184 20.48 1.97 0.77
CA GLY A 184 20.09 3.31 1.19
C GLY A 184 18.66 3.68 0.77
N SER A 185 18.26 3.37 -0.46
CA SER A 185 16.88 3.63 -0.94
C SER A 185 15.84 2.77 -0.21
N TRP A 186 16.14 1.49 0.03
CA TRP A 186 15.25 0.59 0.75
C TRP A 186 15.12 0.98 2.23
N LEU A 187 16.21 1.45 2.84
CA LEU A 187 16.22 1.99 4.19
C LEU A 187 15.37 3.26 4.29
N ALA A 188 15.47 4.18 3.31
CA ALA A 188 14.64 5.38 3.26
C ALA A 188 13.15 5.02 3.16
N LEU A 189 12.80 4.03 2.33
CA LEU A 189 11.42 3.54 2.19
C LEU A 189 10.91 2.92 3.51
N PHE A 190 11.72 2.09 4.16
CA PHE A 190 11.39 1.51 5.48
C PHE A 190 11.14 2.59 6.53
N CYS A 191 12.02 3.60 6.61
CA CYS A 191 11.86 4.72 7.54
C CYS A 191 10.56 5.50 7.28
N PHE A 192 10.22 5.73 6.01
CA PHE A 192 8.97 6.37 5.64
C PHE A 192 7.77 5.56 6.12
N ASP A 193 7.70 4.27 5.80
CA ASP A 193 6.62 3.40 6.27
C ASP A 193 6.52 3.41 7.81
N ALA A 194 7.65 3.39 8.51
CA ALA A 194 7.71 3.43 9.97
C ALA A 194 7.14 4.73 10.55
N ILE A 195 7.39 5.86 9.92
CA ILE A 195 6.82 7.15 10.29
C ILE A 195 5.29 7.12 10.15
N ILE A 196 4.77 6.63 9.00
CA ILE A 196 3.32 6.50 8.76
C ILE A 196 2.67 5.67 9.87
N PHE A 197 3.28 4.53 10.18
CA PHE A 197 2.76 3.63 11.18
C PHE A 197 2.81 4.20 12.59
N ALA A 198 3.94 4.79 12.99
CA ALA A 198 4.09 5.42 14.29
C ALA A 198 3.06 6.54 14.49
N LEU A 199 2.81 7.36 13.47
CA LEU A 199 1.76 8.39 13.51
C LEU A 199 0.36 7.80 13.66
N THR A 200 0.08 6.70 12.94
CA THR A 200 -1.22 5.99 13.00
C THR A 200 -1.46 5.41 14.39
N ILE A 201 -0.47 4.73 14.98
CA ILE A 201 -0.52 4.17 16.33
C ILE A 201 -0.62 5.28 17.39
N TYR A 202 0.20 6.33 17.26
CA TYR A 202 0.20 7.45 18.19
C TYR A 202 -1.19 8.07 18.30
N HIS A 203 -1.81 8.35 17.16
CA HIS A 203 -3.15 8.92 17.15
C HIS A 203 -4.20 7.94 17.66
N ALA A 204 -4.11 6.65 17.31
CA ALA A 204 -5.01 5.63 17.83
C ALA A 204 -4.97 5.55 19.38
N HIS A 205 -3.77 5.55 19.96
CA HIS A 205 -3.59 5.58 21.42
C HIS A 205 -4.09 6.89 22.04
N TYR A 206 -3.83 8.03 21.40
CA TYR A 206 -4.36 9.32 21.85
C TYR A 206 -5.89 9.29 21.89
N ALA A 207 -6.55 8.90 20.80
CA ALA A 207 -8.00 8.81 20.72
C ALA A 207 -8.61 7.85 21.75
N HIS A 208 -7.94 6.72 22.03
CA HIS A 208 -8.35 5.78 23.07
C HIS A 208 -8.21 6.39 24.48
N ARG A 209 -7.08 7.05 24.77
CA ARG A 209 -6.79 7.66 26.08
C ARG A 209 -7.78 8.79 26.42
N TRP A 210 -8.20 9.56 25.43
CA TRP A 210 -9.12 10.70 25.61
C TRP A 210 -10.61 10.33 25.46
N ARG A 211 -10.97 9.04 25.45
CA ARG A 211 -12.36 8.54 25.36
C ARG A 211 -13.21 9.18 24.25
N ILE A 212 -12.57 9.59 23.15
CA ILE A 212 -13.30 10.03 21.95
C ILE A 212 -14.07 8.81 21.45
N ARG A 213 -15.39 8.92 21.28
CA ARG A 213 -16.32 7.81 20.98
C ARG A 213 -15.77 6.92 19.85
N GLN A 214 -15.18 5.79 20.22
CA GLN A 214 -14.59 4.82 19.29
C GLN A 214 -15.72 4.07 18.59
N THR A 215 -15.84 4.21 17.27
CA THR A 215 -16.66 3.30 16.47
C THR A 215 -15.89 2.01 16.21
N ASN A 216 -16.60 0.88 15.99
CA ASN A 216 -15.98 -0.42 15.67
C ASN A 216 -15.00 -0.36 14.47
N ILE A 217 -15.12 0.66 13.62
CA ILE A 217 -14.27 0.89 12.45
C ILE A 217 -12.85 1.32 12.87
N HIS A 218 -12.68 2.14 13.91
CA HIS A 218 -11.35 2.62 14.33
C HIS A 218 -10.46 1.48 14.85
N THR A 219 -11.02 0.58 15.67
CA THR A 219 -10.30 -0.59 16.19
C THR A 219 -10.00 -1.62 15.11
N LEU A 220 -10.92 -1.84 14.16
CA LEU A 220 -10.69 -2.73 13.03
C LEU A 220 -9.56 -2.21 12.12
N VAL A 221 -9.55 -0.91 11.82
CA VAL A 221 -8.55 -0.26 10.96
C VAL A 221 -7.17 -0.26 11.60
N VAL A 222 -7.07 -0.01 12.91
CA VAL A 222 -5.78 -0.03 13.62
C VAL A 222 -5.23 -1.44 13.74
N ARG A 223 -6.08 -2.42 14.02
CA ARG A 223 -5.67 -3.84 14.14
C ARG A 223 -5.19 -4.38 12.79
N ASP A 224 -5.97 -4.19 11.73
CA ASP A 224 -5.66 -4.72 10.40
C ASP A 224 -4.51 -3.92 9.75
N GLY A 225 -4.45 -2.60 9.99
CA GLY A 225 -3.35 -1.75 9.55
C GLY A 225 -2.02 -2.03 10.24
N ALA A 226 -2.04 -2.47 11.51
CA ALA A 226 -0.82 -2.81 12.24
C ALA A 226 -0.21 -4.14 11.81
N MET A 227 -1.03 -5.16 11.51
CA MET A 227 -0.52 -6.40 10.93
C MET A 227 0.13 -6.14 9.57
N TYR A 228 -0.49 -5.29 8.74
CA TYR A 228 0.09 -4.87 7.46
C TYR A 228 1.48 -4.26 7.64
N PHE A 229 1.60 -3.28 8.53
CA PHE A 229 2.87 -2.61 8.76
C PHE A 229 3.94 -3.58 9.29
N GLY A 230 3.58 -4.45 10.24
CA GLY A 230 4.52 -5.43 10.79
C GLY A 230 5.08 -6.36 9.72
N VAL A 231 4.22 -6.91 8.86
CA VAL A 231 4.65 -7.81 7.78
C VAL A 231 5.52 -7.06 6.76
N LEU A 232 5.13 -5.85 6.35
CA LEU A 232 5.88 -5.07 5.39
C LEU A 232 7.25 -4.63 5.95
N ALA A 233 7.29 -4.22 7.22
CA ALA A 233 8.52 -3.84 7.91
C ALA A 233 9.50 -5.02 7.99
N LEU A 234 9.02 -6.22 8.33
CA LEU A 234 9.86 -7.42 8.37
C LEU A 234 10.36 -7.82 6.98
N ALA A 235 9.51 -7.76 5.96
CA ALA A 235 9.90 -8.06 4.58
C ALA A 235 10.94 -7.05 4.05
N ASN A 236 10.74 -5.76 4.29
CA ASN A 236 11.66 -4.71 3.89
C ASN A 236 12.98 -4.79 4.69
N LEU A 237 12.94 -5.06 5.99
CA LEU A 237 14.14 -5.23 6.81
C LEU A 237 14.97 -6.44 6.36
N ALA A 238 14.32 -7.57 6.09
CA ALA A 238 14.99 -8.74 5.54
C ALA A 238 15.59 -8.44 4.16
N ASN A 239 14.90 -7.68 3.31
CA ASN A 239 15.43 -7.25 2.02
C ASN A 239 16.65 -6.32 2.18
N ILE A 240 16.61 -5.36 3.09
CA ILE A 240 17.76 -4.48 3.40
C ILE A 240 18.95 -5.31 3.86
N ALA A 241 18.73 -6.30 4.73
CA ALA A 241 19.79 -7.17 5.21
C ALA A 241 20.50 -7.89 4.05
N THR A 242 19.79 -8.32 3.00
CA THR A 242 20.42 -8.97 1.83
C THR A 242 21.47 -8.10 1.14
N TYR A 243 21.34 -6.77 1.17
CA TYR A 243 22.33 -5.87 0.57
C TYR A 243 23.59 -5.71 1.44
N TYR A 244 23.45 -5.74 2.77
CA TYR A 244 24.59 -5.64 3.68
C TYR A 244 25.43 -6.91 3.74
N PHE A 245 24.83 -8.06 3.43
CA PHE A 245 25.54 -9.34 3.37
C PHE A 245 26.07 -9.69 1.96
N VAL A 246 26.19 -8.69 1.07
CA VAL A 246 26.71 -8.89 -0.30
C VAL A 246 28.10 -9.53 -0.34
N GLU A 247 28.94 -9.31 0.68
CA GLU A 247 30.27 -9.93 0.79
C GLU A 247 30.18 -11.48 0.90
N TYR A 248 29.11 -12.00 1.51
CA TYR A 248 28.91 -13.45 1.72
C TYR A 248 28.01 -14.08 0.66
N TRP A 249 27.06 -13.31 0.14
CA TRP A 249 26.06 -13.73 -0.85
C TRP A 249 25.95 -12.68 -1.97
N PRO A 250 26.78 -12.77 -3.02
CA PRO A 250 26.81 -11.76 -4.09
C PRO A 250 25.56 -11.73 -5.00
N TYR A 251 24.71 -12.75 -4.96
CA TYR A 251 23.50 -12.89 -5.78
C TYR A 251 22.19 -12.70 -5.01
N LEU A 252 22.19 -12.74 -3.68
CA LEU A 252 21.01 -12.43 -2.86
C LEU A 252 20.61 -10.95 -2.72
N PRO A 253 21.44 -9.91 -2.99
CA PRO A 253 21.01 -8.54 -2.77
C PRO A 253 19.74 -8.21 -3.55
N GLY A 254 18.70 -7.77 -2.84
CA GLY A 254 17.41 -7.44 -3.44
C GLY A 254 16.52 -8.65 -3.77
N ALA A 255 16.90 -9.88 -3.41
CA ALA A 255 16.10 -11.09 -3.66
C ALA A 255 14.68 -11.00 -3.10
N LEU A 256 14.52 -10.32 -1.96
CA LEU A 256 13.24 -10.17 -1.27
C LEU A 256 12.43 -8.96 -1.75
N ALA A 257 12.96 -8.11 -2.64
CA ALA A 257 12.26 -6.93 -3.15
C ALA A 257 10.95 -7.30 -3.85
N THR A 258 10.99 -8.35 -4.68
CA THR A 258 9.78 -8.86 -5.36
C THR A 258 8.78 -9.44 -4.36
N PHE A 259 9.25 -10.19 -3.38
CA PHE A 259 8.38 -10.72 -2.32
C PHE A 259 7.70 -9.58 -1.54
N ALA A 260 8.47 -8.59 -1.09
CA ALA A 260 7.95 -7.41 -0.39
C ALA A 260 6.93 -6.63 -1.24
N ASN A 261 7.19 -6.46 -2.53
CA ASN A 261 6.24 -5.83 -3.46
C ASN A 261 4.95 -6.63 -3.61
N CYS A 262 5.03 -7.95 -3.81
CA CYS A 262 3.87 -8.83 -3.94
C CYS A 262 2.99 -8.82 -2.68
N ILE A 263 3.61 -8.85 -1.50
CA ILE A 263 2.92 -8.76 -0.21
C ILE A 263 2.26 -7.39 -0.04
N SER A 264 2.96 -6.31 -0.39
CA SER A 264 2.42 -4.94 -0.34
C SER A 264 1.16 -4.80 -1.21
N VAL A 265 1.23 -5.24 -2.47
CA VAL A 265 0.08 -5.22 -3.41
C VAL A 265 -1.08 -6.05 -2.88
N THR A 266 -0.80 -7.25 -2.38
CA THR A 266 -1.81 -8.17 -1.82
C THR A 266 -2.55 -7.51 -0.66
N MET A 267 -1.82 -6.95 0.29
CA MET A 267 -2.42 -6.36 1.48
C MET A 267 -3.17 -5.07 1.19
N ILE A 268 -2.63 -4.19 0.34
CA ILE A 268 -3.34 -2.98 -0.11
C ILE A 268 -4.65 -3.37 -0.80
N SER A 269 -4.63 -4.41 -1.65
CA SER A 269 -5.81 -4.89 -2.34
C SER A 269 -6.88 -5.41 -1.37
N ARG A 270 -6.49 -6.25 -0.40
CA ARG A 270 -7.41 -6.78 0.63
C ARG A 270 -8.03 -5.68 1.48
N LEU A 271 -7.23 -4.70 1.87
CA LEU A 271 -7.67 -3.54 2.62
C LEU A 271 -8.68 -2.70 1.84
N LEU A 272 -8.46 -2.51 0.53
CA LEU A 272 -9.42 -1.84 -0.35
C LEU A 272 -10.70 -2.64 -0.49
N LEU A 273 -10.63 -3.97 -0.63
CA LEU A 273 -11.81 -4.84 -0.68
C LEU A 273 -12.62 -4.77 0.62
N ASN A 274 -11.95 -4.85 1.78
CA ASN A 274 -12.61 -4.73 3.09
C ASN A 274 -13.32 -3.38 3.22
N LEU A 275 -12.74 -2.29 2.70
CA LEU A 275 -13.38 -0.98 2.72
C LEU A 275 -14.63 -0.94 1.83
N HIS A 276 -14.59 -1.54 0.63
CA HIS A 276 -15.76 -1.63 -0.25
C HIS A 276 -16.88 -2.50 0.34
N GLU A 277 -16.52 -3.54 1.09
CA GLU A 277 -17.46 -4.39 1.83
C GLU A 277 -18.16 -3.58 2.93
N HIS A 278 -17.40 -2.87 3.77
CA HIS A 278 -17.96 -2.04 4.86
C HIS A 278 -18.80 -0.87 4.35
N ALA A 279 -18.36 -0.20 3.28
CA ALA A 279 -19.16 0.85 2.65
C ALA A 279 -20.51 0.32 2.17
N SER A 280 -20.56 -0.91 1.66
CA SER A 280 -21.82 -1.51 1.22
C SER A 280 -22.70 -2.04 2.34
N ALA A 281 -22.11 -2.59 3.41
CA ALA A 281 -22.86 -2.90 4.61
C ALA A 281 -23.49 -1.62 5.19
N GLY A 282 -22.74 -0.52 5.23
CA GLY A 282 -23.23 0.79 5.66
C GLY A 282 -24.45 1.28 4.89
N ILE A 283 -24.41 1.23 3.55
CA ILE A 283 -25.52 1.60 2.67
C ILE A 283 -26.74 0.68 2.89
N LEU A 284 -26.54 -0.62 3.11
CA LEU A 284 -27.63 -1.57 3.36
C LEU A 284 -28.20 -1.48 4.79
N THR A 285 -27.44 -0.94 5.75
CA THR A 285 -27.87 -0.73 7.14
C THR A 285 -28.49 0.63 7.41
N GLU A 286 -28.47 1.59 6.47
CA GLU A 286 -29.39 2.73 6.55
C GLU A 286 -30.80 2.23 6.22
N PRO A 287 -31.72 2.11 7.20
CA PRO A 287 -33.08 1.72 6.92
C PRO A 287 -33.81 2.94 6.35
N ALA A 288 -34.54 2.71 5.26
CA ALA A 288 -35.79 3.35 4.89
C ALA A 288 -35.96 4.84 5.25
N ASP A 289 -35.92 5.66 4.20
CA ASP A 289 -36.81 6.80 4.00
C ASP A 289 -37.62 7.27 5.23
N PRO A 290 -37.26 8.41 5.84
CA PRO A 290 -38.02 9.02 6.93
C PRO A 290 -39.48 9.35 6.56
N HIS A 291 -39.86 9.28 5.29
CA HIS A 291 -41.21 9.59 4.81
C HIS A 291 -42.18 8.40 4.76
N ALA A 292 -41.73 7.16 5.02
CA ALA A 292 -42.62 5.99 5.00
C ALA A 292 -43.54 5.86 6.24
N HIS A 293 -43.30 6.62 7.31
CA HIS A 293 -44.09 6.54 8.56
C HIS A 293 -45.27 7.53 8.65
N LEU A 294 -45.54 8.34 7.63
CA LEU A 294 -46.62 9.35 7.66
C LEU A 294 -47.99 8.85 7.17
N SER A 295 -48.20 7.53 7.07
CA SER A 295 -49.49 7.00 6.59
C SER A 295 -50.03 5.80 7.37
N SER A 296 -49.87 5.76 8.70
CA SER A 296 -50.69 4.85 9.52
C SER A 296 -50.55 5.05 11.04
N VAL A 297 -50.86 6.24 11.59
CA VAL A 297 -51.26 6.34 13.01
C VAL A 297 -52.29 7.46 13.16
N ASP A 298 -53.52 7.18 12.77
CA ASP A 298 -54.68 7.90 13.29
C ASP A 298 -54.99 7.34 14.68
N GLY A 299 -54.94 8.19 15.71
CA GLY A 299 -55.77 8.01 16.91
C GLY A 299 -55.12 7.68 18.26
N GLU A 300 -54.04 8.35 18.68
CA GLU A 300 -53.69 8.42 20.11
C GLU A 300 -53.55 9.86 20.63
N PRO A 301 -54.09 10.18 21.82
CA PRO A 301 -54.04 11.52 22.39
C PRO A 301 -52.63 11.87 22.87
N MET A 302 -52.16 13.06 22.48
CA MET A 302 -50.83 13.59 22.74
C MET A 302 -50.58 13.75 24.25
N THR A 303 -49.47 13.21 24.75
CA THR A 303 -49.10 13.29 26.18
C THR A 303 -48.39 14.60 26.51
N GLU A 304 -48.53 15.07 27.77
CA GLU A 304 -48.00 16.34 28.29
C GLU A 304 -46.47 16.52 28.10
N VAL A 305 -45.74 15.42 27.94
CA VAL A 305 -44.31 15.39 27.67
C VAL A 305 -43.99 15.84 26.23
N ASP A 306 -44.84 15.50 25.26
CA ASP A 306 -44.65 15.91 23.87
C ASP A 306 -44.95 17.39 23.66
N GLU A 307 -45.90 17.95 24.42
CA GLU A 307 -46.16 19.39 24.39
C GLU A 307 -44.99 20.19 24.98
N THR A 308 -44.36 19.66 26.04
CA THR A 308 -43.18 20.27 26.67
C THR A 308 -41.96 20.25 25.73
N ASN A 309 -41.71 19.12 25.05
CA ASN A 309 -40.62 19.01 24.08
C ASN A 309 -40.82 19.92 22.87
N ARG A 310 -42.07 20.11 22.42
CA ARG A 310 -42.41 21.01 21.31
C ARG A 310 -42.19 22.49 21.66
N ARG A 311 -42.47 22.90 22.90
CA ARG A 311 -42.21 24.27 23.39
C ARG A 311 -40.71 24.56 23.46
N ILE A 312 -39.89 23.62 23.96
CA ILE A 312 -38.43 23.76 24.04
C ILE A 312 -37.79 23.90 22.64
N LEU A 313 -38.29 23.16 21.64
CA LEU A 313 -37.79 23.25 20.27
C LEU A 313 -38.14 24.59 19.59
N ASN A 314 -39.31 25.16 19.89
CA ASN A 314 -39.70 26.47 19.37
C ASN A 314 -38.85 27.61 19.98
N ASP A 315 -38.50 27.52 21.26
CA ASP A 315 -37.62 28.51 21.91
C ASP A 315 -36.17 28.45 21.37
N LEU A 316 -35.68 27.25 21.04
CA LEU A 316 -34.36 27.06 20.40
C LEU A 316 -34.33 27.55 18.95
N GLY A 317 -35.45 27.48 18.23
CA GLY A 317 -35.61 28.02 16.87
C GLY A 317 -35.57 29.55 16.84
N GLY A 318 -36.19 30.21 17.83
CA GLY A 318 -36.20 31.68 17.96
C GLY A 318 -34.81 32.28 18.22
N LEU A 319 -33.98 31.59 19.01
CA LEU A 319 -32.61 32.04 19.33
C LEU A 319 -31.64 32.01 18.13
N ARG A 320 -31.89 31.17 17.12
CA ARG A 320 -31.08 31.13 15.89
C ARG A 320 -31.37 32.31 14.94
N SER A 321 -32.54 32.92 15.02
CA SER A 321 -32.90 34.09 14.19
C SER A 321 -32.33 35.41 14.71
N ALA A 322 -31.78 35.44 15.94
CA ALA A 322 -31.26 36.66 16.57
C ALA A 322 -29.71 36.79 16.47
N VAL A 323 -29.03 35.84 15.83
CA VAL A 323 -27.55 35.80 15.71
C VAL A 323 -27.10 35.74 14.23
N MET A 324 -27.99 36.08 13.30
CA MET A 324 -27.64 36.41 11.90
C MET A 324 -28.04 37.84 11.58
#